data_AF-A0AAE1JS52-F1
#
_entry.id   AF-A0AAE1JS52-F1
#
_cell.length_a   1.000
_cell.length_b   1.000
_cell.length_c   1.000
_cell.angle_alpha   90.00
_cell.angle_beta   90.00
_cell.angle_gamma   90.00
#
_symmetry.space_group_name_H-M   'P 1'
#
loop_
_entity.id
_entity.type
_entity.pdbx_description
1 polymer ?
#
loop_
_entity_poly.entity_id
_entity_poly.type
_entity_poly.pdbx_seq_one_letter_code
_entity_poly.pdbx_strand_id
1 'polypeptide(L)'
;MIAALSFLLDYEKIENDEDIDDSSSEDESSAKPQVLLNKESIYKAHHKGTVASKKKKKAKLQRVMRSLKRKQRMSFGDKNTTSSPLNHLKDAQGFAKKLFSRLQNCNKRFEVRMMMLKVITRTVGLHRLILLNLYPFLQKYVQV
;
A
#
# COMPACT_ATOMS: atom_id res chain seq x y z
N MET A 1 21.32 0.95 13.17
CA MET A 1 20.08 1.69 13.52
C MET A 1 19.36 2.19 12.28
N ILE A 2 19.95 3.06 11.45
CA ILE A 2 19.30 3.56 10.22
C ILE A 2 18.97 2.39 9.29
N ALA A 3 19.94 1.52 8.99
CA ALA A 3 19.71 0.32 8.17
C ALA A 3 18.58 -0.59 8.69
N ALA A 4 18.46 -0.77 10.01
CA ALA A 4 17.38 -1.57 10.60
C ALA A 4 16.01 -0.87 10.48
N LEU A 5 15.96 0.45 10.64
CA LEU A 5 14.74 1.23 10.42
C LEU A 5 14.34 1.24 8.94
N SER A 6 15.30 1.40 8.02
CA SER A 6 15.08 1.28 6.58
C SER A 6 14.53 -0.10 6.24
N PHE A 7 15.19 -1.17 6.69
CA PHE A 7 14.72 -2.54 6.49
C PHE A 7 13.25 -2.74 6.92
N LEU A 8 12.88 -2.31 8.14
CA LEU A 8 11.51 -2.44 8.64
C LEU A 8 10.49 -1.59 7.85
N LEU A 9 10.90 -0.43 7.31
CA LEU A 9 10.02 0.46 6.57
C LEU A 9 9.92 0.10 5.08
N ASP A 10 10.99 -0.45 4.52
CA ASP A 10 11.14 -0.79 3.10
C ASP A 10 10.66 -2.22 2.79
N TYR A 11 10.64 -3.13 3.77
CA TYR A 11 9.99 -4.45 3.64
C TYR A 11 8.55 -4.32 3.11
N GLU A 12 7.84 -3.30 3.58
CA GLU A 12 6.46 -3.02 3.21
C GLU A 12 6.33 -2.38 1.81
N LYS A 13 7.40 -1.74 1.28
CA LYS A 13 7.38 -1.22 -0.09
C LYS A 13 7.60 -2.34 -1.11
N ILE A 14 8.45 -3.30 -0.77
CA ILE A 14 8.77 -4.45 -1.62
C ILE A 14 7.50 -5.28 -1.86
N GLU A 15 6.70 -5.58 -0.82
CA GLU A 15 5.43 -6.30 -1.00
C GLU A 15 4.43 -5.54 -1.91
N ASN A 16 4.36 -4.20 -1.82
CA ASN A 16 3.46 -3.42 -2.68
C ASN A 16 3.90 -3.39 -4.16
N ASP A 17 5.19 -3.55 -4.45
CA ASP A 17 5.73 -3.60 -5.81
C ASP A 17 5.75 -5.05 -6.39
N GLU A 18 5.98 -6.07 -5.56
CA GLU A 18 5.92 -7.49 -5.98
C GLU A 18 4.49 -7.93 -6.36
N ASP A 19 3.46 -7.38 -5.70
CA ASP A 19 2.05 -7.57 -6.08
C ASP A 19 1.68 -6.98 -7.47
N ILE A 20 2.60 -6.23 -8.10
CA ILE A 20 2.41 -5.64 -9.43
C ILE A 20 3.04 -6.53 -10.53
N ASP A 21 4.02 -7.38 -10.20
CA ASP A 21 4.88 -8.05 -11.21
C ASP A 21 4.51 -9.51 -11.55
N ASP A 22 3.64 -10.18 -10.78
CA ASP A 22 3.20 -11.57 -11.08
C ASP A 22 2.08 -11.66 -12.14
N SER A 23 2.11 -10.81 -13.17
CA SER A 23 1.22 -10.95 -14.34
C SER A 23 2.02 -11.07 -15.63
N SER A 24 3.08 -11.87 -15.61
CA SER A 24 3.73 -12.35 -16.83
C SER A 24 3.06 -13.64 -17.30
N SER A 25 1.98 -13.50 -18.09
CA SER A 25 1.60 -14.53 -19.05
C SER A 25 1.80 -13.95 -20.43
N GLU A 26 2.78 -14.47 -21.13
CA GLU A 26 3.14 -14.10 -22.49
C GLU A 26 1.93 -14.11 -23.42
N ASP A 27 1.65 -12.97 -24.03
CA ASP A 27 1.21 -12.93 -25.42
C ASP A 27 1.48 -11.52 -25.98
N GLU A 28 2.41 -11.50 -26.94
CA GLU A 28 2.76 -10.44 -27.88
C GLU A 28 1.59 -9.52 -28.27
N SER A 29 1.70 -8.24 -27.92
CA SER A 29 1.55 -7.07 -28.81
C SER A 29 1.02 -5.83 -28.07
N SER A 30 1.92 -4.87 -27.86
CA SER A 30 1.68 -3.41 -27.79
C SER A 30 0.52 -2.84 -26.92
N ALA A 31 0.93 -1.96 -25.99
CA ALA A 31 0.16 -0.91 -25.30
C ALA A 31 -0.36 -1.22 -23.88
N LYS A 32 0.45 -0.80 -22.90
CA LYS A 32 0.11 -0.17 -21.60
C LYS A 32 -1.34 -0.40 -21.11
N PRO A 33 -1.59 -1.26 -20.11
CA PRO A 33 -2.91 -1.42 -19.50
C PRO A 33 -3.16 -0.35 -18.43
N GLN A 34 -3.06 0.93 -18.80
CA GLN A 34 -3.66 2.03 -18.04
C GLN A 34 -4.76 2.68 -18.89
N VAL A 35 -5.68 1.85 -19.37
CA VAL A 35 -7.00 2.36 -19.74
C VAL A 35 -7.75 2.54 -18.43
N LEU A 36 -7.51 3.67 -17.77
CA LEU A 36 -8.52 4.30 -16.94
C LEU A 36 -9.83 4.19 -17.73
N LEU A 37 -10.86 3.60 -17.14
CA LEU A 37 -12.19 3.45 -17.73
C LEU A 37 -12.76 4.83 -18.06
N ASN A 38 -12.30 5.43 -19.15
CA ASN A 38 -12.66 6.77 -19.53
C ASN A 38 -14.10 6.72 -20.06
N LYS A 39 -14.93 7.71 -19.69
CA LYS A 39 -16.34 7.84 -20.13
C LYS A 39 -16.47 7.70 -21.66
N GLU A 40 -15.47 8.16 -22.39
CA GLU A 40 -15.38 8.01 -23.84
C GLU A 40 -15.32 6.56 -24.33
N SER A 41 -14.62 5.67 -23.62
CA SER A 41 -14.49 4.25 -24.00
C SER A 41 -15.83 3.51 -23.87
N ILE A 42 -16.61 3.87 -22.85
CA ILE A 42 -17.97 3.37 -22.61
C ILE A 42 -18.90 3.89 -23.71
N TYR A 43 -18.84 5.19 -24.01
CA TYR A 43 -19.65 5.80 -25.07
C TYR A 43 -19.34 5.19 -26.45
N LYS A 44 -18.06 5.03 -26.79
CA LYS A 44 -17.62 4.42 -28.05
C LYS A 44 -18.08 2.97 -28.20
N ALA A 45 -18.19 2.22 -27.09
CA ALA A 45 -18.66 0.83 -27.10
C ALA A 45 -20.16 0.70 -27.41
N HIS A 46 -20.98 1.68 -27.00
CA HIS A 46 -22.43 1.66 -27.20
C HIS A 46 -22.90 2.41 -28.45
N HIS A 47 -22.25 3.53 -28.79
CA HIS A 47 -22.78 4.46 -29.79
C HIS A 47 -21.97 4.56 -31.08
N LYS A 48 -20.71 4.09 -31.16
CA LYS A 48 -19.86 4.23 -32.36
C LYS A 48 -19.47 2.91 -33.05
N GLY A 49 -19.81 2.81 -34.34
CA GLY A 49 -19.39 1.74 -35.27
C GLY A 49 -20.52 0.81 -35.70
N THR A 50 -20.20 -0.18 -36.53
CA THR A 50 -21.13 -1.24 -36.96
C THR A 50 -21.51 -2.18 -35.81
N VAL A 51 -22.57 -2.97 -35.98
CA VAL A 51 -23.08 -3.91 -34.95
C VAL A 51 -21.98 -4.88 -34.48
N ALA A 52 -21.21 -5.43 -35.42
CA ALA A 52 -20.06 -6.30 -35.11
C ALA A 52 -18.95 -5.57 -34.33
N SER A 53 -18.63 -4.33 -34.71
CA SER A 53 -17.63 -3.49 -34.03
C SER A 53 -18.05 -3.14 -32.60
N LYS A 54 -19.32 -2.80 -32.36
CA LYS A 54 -19.88 -2.53 -31.03
C LYS A 54 -19.79 -3.77 -30.13
N LYS A 55 -20.13 -4.96 -30.65
CA LYS A 55 -20.02 -6.24 -29.92
C LYS A 55 -18.57 -6.50 -29.45
N LYS A 56 -17.58 -6.28 -30.32
CA LYS A 56 -16.15 -6.43 -29.99
C LYS A 56 -15.68 -5.43 -28.92
N LYS A 57 -16.09 -4.16 -29.02
CA LYS A 57 -15.75 -3.11 -28.04
C LYS A 57 -16.36 -3.38 -26.67
N LYS A 58 -17.63 -3.81 -26.62
CA LYS A 58 -18.31 -4.19 -25.37
C LYS A 58 -17.64 -5.40 -24.69
N ALA A 59 -17.25 -6.41 -25.48
CA ALA A 59 -16.51 -7.56 -24.96
C ALA A 59 -15.14 -7.15 -24.37
N LYS A 60 -14.40 -6.25 -25.04
CA LYS A 60 -13.13 -5.72 -24.51
C LYS A 60 -13.34 -4.95 -23.21
N LEU A 61 -14.36 -4.09 -23.13
CA LEU A 61 -14.71 -3.33 -21.93
C LEU A 61 -15.05 -4.25 -20.76
N GLN A 62 -15.85 -5.30 -20.99
CA GLN A 62 -16.20 -6.28 -19.96
C GLN A 62 -14.98 -7.07 -19.46
N ARG A 63 -14.05 -7.43 -20.35
CA ARG A 63 -12.80 -8.11 -19.96
C ARG A 63 -11.97 -7.23 -19.01
N VAL A 64 -11.82 -5.93 -19.33
CA VAL A 64 -11.11 -4.95 -18.47
C VAL A 64 -11.83 -4.76 -17.14
N MET A 65 -13.17 -4.67 -17.12
CA MET A 65 -13.93 -4.56 -15.88
C MET A 65 -13.78 -5.79 -14.99
N ARG A 66 -13.74 -7.00 -15.57
CA ARG A 66 -13.54 -8.25 -14.81
C ARG A 66 -12.13 -8.35 -14.23
N SER A 67 -11.10 -7.96 -14.97
CA SER A 67 -9.73 -7.96 -14.44
C SER A 67 -9.57 -6.95 -13.31
N LEU A 68 -10.14 -5.73 -13.44
CA LEU A 68 -10.15 -4.74 -12.37
C LEU A 68 -10.88 -5.24 -11.11
N LYS A 69 -12.07 -5.85 -11.26
CA LYS A 69 -12.79 -6.44 -10.12
C LYS A 69 -12.03 -7.60 -9.48
N ARG A 70 -11.30 -8.41 -10.27
CA ARG A 70 -10.44 -9.48 -9.75
C ARG A 70 -9.29 -8.90 -8.94
N LYS A 71 -8.55 -7.94 -9.48
CA LYS A 71 -7.48 -7.22 -8.76
C LYS A 71 -7.99 -6.57 -7.48
N GLN A 72 -9.16 -5.95 -7.53
CA GLN A 72 -9.80 -5.37 -6.34
C GLN A 72 -10.11 -6.45 -5.29
N ARG A 73 -10.65 -7.62 -5.68
CA ARG A 73 -10.94 -8.73 -4.75
C ARG A 73 -9.68 -9.34 -4.14
N MET A 74 -8.62 -9.53 -4.92
CA MET A 74 -7.33 -10.02 -4.41
C MET A 74 -6.74 -9.01 -3.41
N SER A 75 -6.77 -7.70 -3.75
CA SER A 75 -6.35 -6.63 -2.85
C SER A 75 -7.17 -6.52 -1.55
N PHE A 76 -8.41 -7.00 -1.50
CA PHE A 76 -9.21 -7.01 -0.27
C PHE A 76 -9.15 -8.35 0.48
N GLY A 77 -8.86 -9.46 -0.20
CA GLY A 77 -8.77 -10.80 0.37
C GLY A 77 -7.46 -11.09 1.10
N ASP A 78 -6.34 -10.56 0.60
CA ASP A 78 -4.99 -10.91 1.10
C ASP A 78 -4.40 -9.90 2.10
N LYS A 79 -5.16 -8.85 2.44
CA LYS A 79 -4.74 -7.83 3.44
C LYS A 79 -4.62 -8.36 4.87
N ASN A 80 -5.07 -9.60 5.13
CA ASN A 80 -4.96 -10.22 6.44
C ASN A 80 -3.66 -11.01 6.65
N THR A 81 -2.78 -11.13 5.65
CA THR A 81 -1.56 -11.95 5.76
C THR A 81 -0.30 -11.32 5.17
N THR A 82 -0.28 -10.00 4.95
CA THR A 82 0.96 -9.28 4.61
C THR A 82 1.96 -9.48 5.76
N SER A 83 3.05 -10.20 5.51
CA SER A 83 3.89 -10.80 6.55
C SER A 83 4.90 -9.80 7.13
N SER A 84 4.47 -8.56 7.35
CA SER A 84 5.34 -7.53 7.91
C SER A 84 6.03 -8.06 9.17
N PRO A 85 7.36 -7.91 9.30
CA PRO A 85 8.09 -8.30 10.50
C PRO A 85 7.50 -7.67 11.78
N LEU A 86 6.83 -6.52 11.63
CA LEU A 86 6.12 -5.86 12.71
C LEU A 86 4.92 -6.67 13.21
N ASN A 87 4.23 -7.45 12.38
CA ASN A 87 3.09 -8.30 12.79
C ASN A 87 3.51 -9.46 13.69
N HIS A 88 4.77 -9.91 13.58
CA HIS A 88 5.30 -11.08 14.29
C HIS A 88 6.05 -10.72 15.59
N LEU A 89 5.88 -9.50 16.09
CA LEU A 89 6.52 -9.07 17.34
C LEU A 89 5.95 -9.84 18.54
N LYS A 90 6.83 -10.51 19.29
CA LYS A 90 6.46 -11.23 20.52
C LYS A 90 5.90 -10.32 21.62
N ASP A 91 6.46 -9.11 21.75
CA ASP A 91 6.03 -8.08 22.69
C ASP A 91 5.96 -6.72 21.99
N ALA A 92 4.86 -6.50 21.27
CA ALA A 92 4.65 -5.27 20.51
C ALA A 92 4.52 -4.04 21.43
N GLN A 93 3.89 -4.20 22.60
CA GLN A 93 3.68 -3.10 23.56
C GLN A 93 5.00 -2.64 24.19
N GLY A 94 5.83 -3.58 24.65
CA GLY A 94 7.14 -3.27 25.20
C GLY A 94 8.11 -2.76 24.15
N PHE A 95 8.05 -3.29 22.92
CA PHE A 95 8.81 -2.76 21.79
C PHE A 95 8.48 -1.29 21.52
N ALA A 96 7.19 -0.96 21.36
CA ALA A 96 6.75 0.41 21.09
C ALA A 96 7.14 1.38 22.20
N LYS A 97 6.95 1.00 23.48
CA LYS A 97 7.35 1.81 24.64
C LYS A 97 8.85 2.06 24.69
N LYS A 98 9.68 1.02 24.54
CA LYS A 98 11.15 1.14 24.57
C LYS A 98 11.67 1.99 23.41
N LEU A 99 11.12 1.79 22.21
CA LEU A 99 11.50 2.57 21.03
C LEU A 99 11.08 4.04 21.18
N PHE A 100 9.91 4.31 21.75
CA PHE A 100 9.43 5.67 22.04
C PHE A 100 10.29 6.38 23.09
N SER A 101 10.66 5.72 24.19
CA SER A 101 11.60 6.29 25.17
C SER A 101 12.95 6.61 24.53
N ARG A 102 13.43 5.77 23.61
CA ARG A 102 14.66 6.02 22.86
C ARG A 102 14.52 7.19 21.89
N LEU A 103 13.35 7.37 21.27
CA LEU A 103 13.04 8.51 20.40
C LEU A 103 13.08 9.83 21.16
N GLN A 104 12.49 9.89 22.36
CA GLN A 104 12.47 11.11 23.19
C GLN A 104 13.88 11.62 23.53
N ASN A 105 14.83 10.71 23.78
CA ASN A 105 16.22 11.03 24.12
C ASN A 105 17.18 10.98 22.92
N CYS A 106 16.66 10.87 21.69
CA CYS A 106 17.48 10.68 20.50
C CYS A 106 18.08 12.00 20.01
N ASN A 107 19.39 12.22 20.07
CA ASN A 107 20.06 13.43 19.52
C ASN A 107 20.47 13.31 18.04
N LYS A 108 19.85 12.41 17.27
CA LYS A 108 20.16 12.23 15.84
C LYS A 108 19.41 13.23 14.95
N ARG A 109 19.82 13.27 13.68
CA ARG A 109 19.16 14.06 12.62
C ARG A 109 17.64 13.83 12.63
N PHE A 110 16.90 14.88 12.31
CA PHE A 110 15.44 14.89 12.27
C PHE A 110 14.85 13.72 11.45
N GLU A 111 15.47 13.39 10.33
CA GLU A 111 15.07 12.27 9.47
C GLU A 111 15.04 10.93 10.23
N VAL A 112 16.07 10.64 11.03
CA VAL A 112 16.12 9.39 11.81
C VAL A 112 15.05 9.39 12.92
N ARG A 113 14.77 10.55 13.52
CA ARG A 113 13.66 10.70 14.47
C ARG A 113 12.32 10.41 13.78
N MET A 114 12.12 10.88 12.55
CA MET A 114 10.91 10.57 11.78
C MET A 114 10.82 9.11 11.36
N MET A 115 11.92 8.46 11.01
CA MET A 115 11.92 7.02 10.73
C MET A 115 11.49 6.21 11.96
N MET A 116 12.03 6.53 13.14
CA MET A 116 11.61 5.90 14.40
C MET A 116 10.13 6.15 14.68
N LEU A 117 9.67 7.40 14.53
CA LEU A 117 8.28 7.76 14.75
C LEU A 117 7.34 6.97 13.81
N LYS A 118 7.69 6.85 12.53
CA LYS A 118 6.92 6.02 11.56
C LYS A 118 6.80 4.56 12.01
N VAL A 119 7.91 3.95 12.45
CA VAL A 119 7.89 2.55 12.95
C VAL A 119 7.01 2.43 14.19
N ILE A 120 7.10 3.36 15.14
CA ILE A 120 6.26 3.36 16.35
C ILE A 120 4.78 3.47 15.99
N THR A 121 4.40 4.46 15.19
CA THR A 121 3.00 4.69 14.80
C THR A 121 2.42 3.51 14.04
N ARG A 122 3.19 2.88 13.14
CA ARG A 122 2.78 1.65 12.44
C ARG A 122 2.56 0.50 13.43
N THR A 123 3.50 0.27 14.33
CA THR A 123 3.38 -0.81 15.34
C THR A 123 2.14 -0.60 16.21
N VAL A 124 1.88 0.64 16.63
CA VAL A 124 0.70 1.01 17.42
C VAL A 124 -0.60 0.73 16.66
N GLY A 125 -0.66 1.09 15.37
CA GLY A 125 -1.82 0.83 14.52
C GLY A 125 -2.06 -0.65 14.25
N LEU A 126 -1.01 -1.41 13.90
CA LEU A 126 -1.08 -2.83 13.58
C LEU A 126 -1.55 -3.67 14.78
N HIS A 127 -1.00 -3.41 15.96
CA HIS A 127 -1.29 -4.17 17.19
C HIS A 127 -2.37 -3.53 18.06
N ARG A 128 -3.02 -2.45 17.60
CA ARG A 128 -4.04 -1.68 18.34
C ARG A 128 -3.60 -1.31 19.76
N LEU A 129 -2.35 -0.83 19.88
CA LEU A 129 -1.71 -0.55 21.16
C LEU A 129 -2.22 0.76 21.78
N ILE A 130 -2.21 0.82 23.11
CA ILE A 130 -2.48 2.06 23.85
C ILE A 130 -1.14 2.66 24.30
N LEU A 131 -0.73 3.75 23.65
CA LEU A 131 0.49 4.51 23.96
C LEU A 131 0.17 6.00 24.11
N LEU A 132 -0.39 6.38 25.25
CA LEU A 132 -0.92 7.74 25.49
C LEU A 132 0.13 8.84 25.34
N ASN A 133 1.39 8.57 25.70
CA ASN A 133 2.48 9.55 25.60
C ASN A 133 2.85 9.91 24.15
N LEU A 134 2.42 9.10 23.16
CA LEU A 134 2.68 9.36 21.75
C LEU A 134 1.90 10.57 21.22
N TYR A 135 0.66 10.76 21.67
CA TYR A 135 -0.22 11.84 21.19
C TYR A 135 0.30 13.26 21.49
N PRO A 136 0.67 13.61 22.74
CA PRO A 136 1.24 14.93 23.01
C PRO A 136 2.61 15.11 22.35
N PHE A 137 3.33 14.02 22.06
CA PHE A 137 4.57 14.09 21.30
C PHE A 137 4.33 14.42 19.82
N LEU A 138 3.33 13.78 19.19
CA LEU A 138 2.91 14.06 17.82
C LEU A 138 2.38 15.49 17.66
N GLN A 139 1.65 16.00 18.65
CA GLN A 139 1.10 17.35 18.62
C GLN A 139 2.18 18.42 18.40
N LYS A 140 3.39 18.24 18.96
CA LYS A 140 4.54 19.15 18.76
C LYS A 140 5.01 19.26 17.31
N TYR A 141 4.69 18.27 16.47
CA TYR A 141 5.05 18.26 15.04
C TYR A 141 3.94 18.78 14.14
N VAL A 142 2.72 18.93 14.67
CA VAL A 142 1.53 19.35 13.91
C VAL A 142 1.19 20.81 14.17
N GLN A 143 1.44 21.32 15.38
CA GLN A 143 1.31 22.74 15.67
C GLN A 143 2.42 23.53 14.98
N VAL A 144 2.03 24.23 13.90
CA VAL A 144 2.78 25.29 13.20
C VAL A 144 2.56 26.60 13.94
#